data_AF-A0AAQ4QVD1-F1
#
_entry.id   AF-A0AAQ4QVD1-F1
#
_cell.length_a   1.000
_cell.length_b   1.000
_cell.length_c   1.000
_cell.angle_alpha   90.00
_cell.angle_beta   90.00
_cell.angle_gamma   90.00
#
_symmetry.space_group_name_H-M   'P 1'
#
loop_
_entity.id
_entity.type
_entity.pdbx_description
1 polymer ?
#
loop_
_entity_poly.entity_id
_entity_poly.type
_entity_poly.pdbx_seq_one_letter_code
_entity_poly.pdbx_strand_id
1 'polypeptide(L)'
;MKKELTHLTQEVHVLWEEVQEKVKMKKMRIKDLNHKLTECETQRASKVRVLLVKNVHLLENISFLPPPDVFRLIHTEATMLNLSLLMNRRCAARLTLLLLEENLQQEEQLRLQWEELLSCWRRSRATGVLDRYWTLCSSDEEQPLVSGQLVEQREETIHHICSLVPPSCSTTLASDWFNQLTVINQQIDDLHSEVLHQLRCRSHHRWSEHLARVELCEKKLSALQLSDVEMNDVIGSQLLAVIGQGQSQDEQRLAAVDRCCDAVARRALHLSTCVFAVMRGAALLWETHSRRLERRRVQVEQRM
;
A
#
# COMPACT_ATOMS: atom_id res chain seq x y z
N MET A 1 -1.93 -19.51 -2.48
CA MET A 1 -1.50 -18.15 -2.06
C MET A 1 -1.10 -17.99 -0.59
N LYS A 2 -1.98 -18.05 0.44
CA LYS A 2 -1.52 -17.87 1.85
C LYS A 2 -0.50 -18.93 2.29
N LYS A 3 -0.67 -20.18 1.82
CA LYS A 3 0.27 -21.29 2.01
C LYS A 3 1.59 -21.13 1.24
N GLU A 4 1.57 -20.47 0.08
CA GLU A 4 2.77 -20.31 -0.75
C GLU A 4 3.71 -19.25 -0.17
N LEU A 5 3.15 -18.15 0.37
CA LEU A 5 3.95 -17.10 1.00
C LEU A 5 4.62 -17.58 2.29
N THR A 6 3.93 -18.38 3.09
CA THR A 6 4.48 -18.98 4.31
C THR A 6 5.53 -20.05 4.02
N HIS A 7 5.35 -20.80 2.92
CA HIS A 7 6.31 -21.81 2.49
C HIS A 7 7.62 -21.16 2.02
N LEU A 8 7.53 -20.07 1.26
CA LEU A 8 8.70 -19.31 0.81
C LEU A 8 9.46 -18.65 1.96
N THR A 9 8.77 -18.09 2.97
CA THR A 9 9.47 -17.58 4.17
C THR A 9 10.14 -18.71 4.95
N GLN A 10 9.53 -19.90 5.02
CA GLN A 10 10.17 -21.07 5.63
C GLN A 10 11.40 -21.57 4.85
N GLU A 11 11.33 -21.66 3.53
CA GLU A 11 12.49 -22.03 2.69
C GLU A 11 13.67 -21.06 2.88
N VAL A 12 13.38 -19.76 2.94
CA VAL A 12 14.36 -18.70 3.21
C VAL A 12 14.99 -18.89 4.59
N HIS A 13 14.21 -19.19 5.64
CA HIS A 13 14.76 -19.50 6.95
C HIS A 13 15.63 -20.77 6.98
N VAL A 14 15.22 -21.83 6.27
CA VAL A 14 16.00 -23.08 6.18
C VAL A 14 17.37 -22.84 5.53
N LEU A 15 17.44 -22.03 4.47
CA LEU A 15 18.71 -21.67 3.84
C LEU A 15 19.65 -20.95 4.81
N TRP A 16 19.10 -20.07 5.66
CA TRP A 16 19.90 -19.40 6.69
C TRP A 16 20.40 -20.37 7.77
N GLU A 17 19.57 -21.35 8.17
CA GLU A 17 19.99 -22.40 9.11
C GLU A 17 21.16 -23.24 8.55
N GLU A 18 21.15 -23.56 7.26
CA GLU A 18 22.27 -24.25 6.60
C GLU A 18 23.55 -23.42 6.61
N VAL A 19 23.45 -22.12 6.36
CA VAL A 19 24.60 -21.19 6.43
C VAL A 19 25.15 -21.13 7.86
N GLN A 20 24.26 -21.01 8.86
CA GLN A 20 24.66 -21.05 10.27
C GLN A 20 25.35 -22.35 10.63
N GLU A 21 24.89 -23.49 10.13
CA GLU A 21 25.51 -24.78 10.40
C GLU A 21 26.90 -24.88 9.78
N LYS A 22 27.09 -24.38 8.55
CA LYS A 22 28.42 -24.30 7.93
C LYS A 22 29.38 -23.42 8.74
N VAL A 23 28.92 -22.27 9.25
CA VAL A 23 29.72 -21.38 10.11
C VAL A 23 30.09 -22.08 11.42
N LYS A 24 29.15 -22.78 12.06
CA LYS A 24 29.42 -23.59 13.27
C LYS A 24 30.45 -24.68 13.00
N MET A 25 30.32 -25.41 11.89
CA MET A 25 31.28 -26.44 11.50
C MET A 25 32.69 -25.87 11.27
N LYS A 26 32.80 -24.66 10.68
CA LYS A 26 34.08 -23.95 10.55
C LYS A 26 34.67 -23.59 11.92
N LYS A 27 33.86 -23.07 12.86
CA LYS A 27 34.30 -22.81 14.25
C LYS A 27 34.81 -24.08 14.95
N MET A 28 34.13 -25.21 14.76
CA MET A 28 34.55 -26.50 15.34
C MET A 28 35.87 -26.99 14.75
N ARG A 29 36.07 -26.86 13.44
CA ARG A 29 37.36 -27.20 12.78
C ARG A 29 38.52 -26.34 13.28
N ILE A 30 38.30 -25.05 13.52
CA ILE A 30 39.33 -24.16 14.10
C ILE A 30 39.70 -24.62 15.52
N LYS A 31 38.72 -25.01 16.34
CA LYS A 31 38.96 -25.57 17.68
C LYS A 31 39.74 -26.88 17.64
N ASP A 32 39.38 -27.79 16.74
CA ASP A 32 40.09 -29.07 16.53
C ASP A 32 41.55 -28.84 16.09
N LEU A 33 41.77 -27.93 15.15
CA LEU A 33 43.13 -27.55 14.71
C LEU A 33 43.97 -27.02 15.88
N ASN A 34 43.40 -26.13 16.70
CA ASN A 34 44.08 -25.59 17.88
C ASN A 34 44.44 -26.68 18.90
N HIS A 35 43.54 -27.67 19.10
CA HIS A 35 43.81 -28.81 19.96
C HIS A 35 44.98 -29.64 19.44
N LYS A 36 44.97 -30.00 18.15
CA LYS A 36 46.05 -30.76 17.50
C LYS A 36 47.40 -30.05 17.55
N LEU A 37 47.44 -28.74 17.29
CA LEU A 37 48.66 -27.94 17.38
C LEU A 37 49.21 -27.91 18.81
N THR A 38 48.33 -27.75 19.80
CA THR A 38 48.72 -27.76 21.21
C THR A 38 49.29 -29.12 21.62
N GLU A 39 48.64 -30.20 21.20
CA GLU A 39 49.10 -31.57 21.47
C GLU A 39 50.45 -31.86 20.81
N CYS A 40 50.65 -31.47 19.56
CA CYS A 40 51.95 -31.63 18.90
C CYS A 40 53.07 -30.90 19.66
N GLU A 41 52.82 -29.68 20.14
CA GLU A 41 53.81 -28.92 20.90
C GLU A 41 54.04 -29.48 22.32
N THR A 42 53.05 -30.09 22.97
CA THR A 42 53.27 -30.79 24.24
C THR A 42 54.07 -32.09 24.06
N GLN A 43 53.76 -32.86 23.02
CA GLN A 43 54.52 -34.06 22.66
C GLN A 43 55.96 -33.74 22.25
N ARG A 44 56.18 -32.64 21.52
CA ARG A 44 57.54 -32.18 21.18
C ARG A 44 58.32 -31.77 22.44
N ALA A 45 57.69 -31.01 23.34
CA ALA A 45 58.32 -30.59 24.59
C ALA A 45 58.73 -31.79 25.46
N SER A 46 57.91 -32.84 25.53
CA SER A 46 58.25 -34.05 26.28
C SER A 46 59.42 -34.81 25.66
N LYS A 47 59.45 -34.97 24.33
CA LYS A 47 60.57 -35.60 23.60
C LYS A 47 61.88 -34.84 23.79
N VAL A 48 61.85 -33.51 23.64
CA VAL A 48 63.02 -32.64 23.87
C VAL A 48 63.54 -32.80 25.30
N ARG A 49 62.65 -32.81 26.30
CA ARG A 49 63.03 -33.04 27.71
C ARG A 49 63.75 -34.37 27.89
N VAL A 50 63.22 -35.46 27.36
CA VAL A 50 63.84 -36.79 27.47
C VAL A 50 65.23 -36.83 26.80
N LEU A 51 65.37 -36.22 25.63
CA LEU A 51 66.66 -36.16 24.92
C LEU A 51 67.69 -35.32 25.67
N LEU A 52 67.31 -34.17 26.21
CA LEU A 52 68.21 -33.32 27.01
C LEU A 52 68.72 -34.08 28.24
N VAL A 53 67.84 -34.76 28.98
CA VAL A 53 68.24 -35.57 30.15
C VAL A 53 69.20 -36.70 29.75
N LYS A 54 68.94 -37.39 28.64
CA LYS A 54 69.87 -38.43 28.12
C LYS A 54 71.23 -37.85 27.76
N ASN A 55 71.26 -36.70 27.09
CA ASN A 55 72.50 -36.04 26.67
C ASN A 55 73.31 -35.52 27.86
N VAL A 56 72.66 -35.03 28.93
CA VAL A 56 73.33 -34.68 30.19
C VAL A 56 74.11 -35.89 30.71
N HIS A 57 73.45 -37.04 30.88
CA HIS A 57 74.10 -38.24 31.39
C HIS A 57 75.21 -38.78 30.49
N LEU A 58 75.05 -38.70 29.17
CA LEU A 58 76.10 -39.11 28.23
C LEU A 58 77.32 -38.17 28.31
N LEU A 59 77.11 -36.86 28.40
CA LEU A 59 78.19 -35.89 28.52
C LEU A 59 78.89 -35.97 29.88
N GLU A 60 78.16 -36.23 30.98
CA GLU A 60 78.75 -36.53 32.29
C GLU A 60 79.70 -37.74 32.23
N ASN A 61 79.35 -38.78 31.45
CA ASN A 61 80.12 -40.01 31.35
C ASN A 61 81.31 -39.94 30.37
N ILE A 62 81.25 -39.08 29.36
CA ILE A 62 82.22 -39.06 28.24
C ILE A 62 83.14 -37.83 28.30
N SER A 63 82.68 -36.72 28.91
CA SER A 63 83.41 -35.47 28.84
C SER A 63 84.58 -35.40 29.82
N PHE A 64 85.72 -34.89 29.35
CA PHE A 64 86.84 -34.44 30.20
C PHE A 64 86.59 -33.06 30.83
N LEU A 65 85.37 -32.53 30.69
CA LEU A 65 84.98 -31.20 31.15
C LEU A 65 84.53 -31.23 32.61
N PRO A 66 84.75 -30.15 33.38
CA PRO A 66 84.16 -30.02 34.71
C PRO A 66 82.62 -30.10 34.63
N PRO A 67 81.94 -30.80 35.57
CA PRO A 67 80.48 -30.87 35.63
C PRO A 67 79.74 -29.53 35.45
N PRO A 68 80.17 -28.39 36.05
CA PRO A 68 79.48 -27.11 35.87
C PRO A 68 79.45 -26.61 34.41
N ASP A 69 80.47 -26.91 33.61
CA ASP A 69 80.52 -26.46 32.21
C ASP A 69 79.58 -27.28 31.32
N VAL A 70 79.43 -28.57 31.59
CA VAL A 70 78.44 -29.44 30.93
C VAL A 70 77.02 -28.95 31.22
N PHE A 71 76.72 -28.61 32.49
CA PHE A 71 75.42 -28.05 32.85
C PHE A 71 75.15 -26.69 32.20
N ARG A 72 76.16 -25.82 32.09
CA ARG A 72 76.02 -24.53 31.39
C ARG A 72 75.68 -24.72 29.91
N LEU A 73 76.38 -25.62 29.22
CA LEU A 73 76.10 -25.92 27.81
C LEU A 73 74.67 -26.42 27.61
N ILE A 74 74.25 -27.40 28.42
CA ILE A 74 72.89 -27.95 28.36
C ILE A 74 71.84 -26.87 28.69
N HIS A 75 72.13 -25.99 29.65
CA HIS A 75 71.24 -24.89 29.98
C HIS A 75 71.07 -23.91 28.80
N THR A 76 72.15 -23.56 28.11
CA THR A 76 72.08 -22.70 26.91
C THR A 76 71.28 -23.37 25.78
N GLU A 77 71.47 -24.66 25.53
CA GLU A 77 70.68 -25.39 24.52
C GLU A 77 69.21 -25.54 24.92
N ALA A 78 68.94 -25.86 26.19
CA ALA A 78 67.58 -25.97 26.72
C ALA A 78 66.84 -24.63 26.66
N THR A 79 67.51 -23.51 26.94
CA THR A 79 66.91 -22.17 26.82
C THR A 79 66.58 -21.82 25.38
N MET A 80 67.47 -22.09 24.42
CA MET A 80 67.20 -21.93 22.98
C MET A 80 66.00 -22.76 22.50
N LEU A 81 65.95 -24.04 22.90
CA LEU A 81 64.83 -24.92 22.56
C LEU A 81 63.51 -24.46 23.21
N ASN A 82 63.54 -24.03 24.48
CA ASN A 82 62.37 -23.49 25.17
C ASN A 82 61.85 -22.21 24.50
N LEU A 83 62.74 -21.31 24.07
CA LEU A 83 62.36 -20.12 23.30
C LEU A 83 61.66 -20.51 21.99
N SER A 84 62.16 -21.52 21.28
CA SER A 84 61.52 -22.00 20.05
C SER A 84 60.12 -22.58 20.28
N LEU A 85 59.93 -23.35 21.37
CA LEU A 85 58.63 -23.92 21.75
C LEU A 85 57.64 -22.81 22.13
N LEU A 86 58.09 -21.80 22.87
CA LEU A 86 57.27 -20.65 23.23
C LEU A 86 56.84 -19.85 21.98
N MET A 87 57.76 -19.61 21.05
CA MET A 87 57.45 -18.95 19.79
C MET A 87 56.44 -19.74 18.97
N ASN A 88 56.58 -21.07 18.88
CA ASN A 88 55.62 -21.92 18.20
C ASN A 88 54.23 -21.87 18.84
N ARG A 89 54.13 -21.96 20.17
CA ARG A 89 52.86 -21.83 20.89
C ARG A 89 52.21 -20.47 20.66
N ARG A 90 53.00 -19.39 20.66
CA ARG A 90 52.54 -18.04 20.35
C ARG A 90 52.04 -17.94 18.90
N CYS A 91 52.75 -18.52 17.94
CA CYS A 91 52.32 -18.55 16.54
C CYS A 91 51.01 -19.34 16.36
N ALA A 92 50.87 -20.51 17.00
CA ALA A 92 49.65 -21.30 16.98
C ALA A 92 48.46 -20.53 17.59
N ALA A 93 48.65 -19.90 18.75
CA ALA A 93 47.62 -19.06 19.38
C ALA A 93 47.22 -17.88 18.48
N ARG A 94 48.19 -17.23 17.83
CA ARG A 94 47.94 -16.12 16.89
C ARG A 94 47.18 -16.60 15.65
N LEU A 95 47.53 -17.75 15.08
CA LEU A 95 46.81 -18.34 13.95
C LEU A 95 45.36 -18.62 14.32
N THR A 96 45.11 -19.26 15.45
CA THR A 96 43.75 -19.53 15.93
C THR A 96 42.95 -18.25 16.13
N LEU A 97 43.56 -17.20 16.70
CA LEU A 97 42.93 -15.90 16.88
C LEU A 97 42.52 -15.30 15.52
N LEU A 98 43.45 -15.22 14.56
CA LEU A 98 43.18 -14.66 13.24
C LEU A 98 42.10 -15.44 12.49
N LEU A 99 42.11 -16.77 12.58
CA LEU A 99 41.08 -17.60 11.95
C LEU A 99 39.69 -17.40 12.58
N LEU A 100 39.62 -17.21 13.90
CA LEU A 100 38.36 -16.91 14.58
C LEU A 100 37.85 -15.52 14.22
N GLU A 101 38.74 -14.52 14.16
CA GLU A 101 38.42 -13.15 13.77
C GLU A 101 37.88 -13.08 12.34
N GLU A 102 38.58 -13.69 11.38
CA GLU A 102 38.14 -13.74 9.97
C GLU A 102 36.79 -14.47 9.85
N ASN A 103 36.60 -15.55 10.61
CA ASN A 103 35.33 -16.27 10.59
C ASN A 103 34.16 -15.44 11.18
N LEU A 104 34.41 -14.63 12.21
CA LEU A 104 33.41 -13.73 12.77
C LEU A 104 33.07 -12.60 11.79
N GLN A 105 34.06 -12.00 11.14
CA GLN A 105 33.85 -10.98 10.12
C GLN A 105 33.03 -11.51 8.94
N GLN A 106 33.33 -12.73 8.48
CA GLN A 106 32.55 -13.40 7.43
C GLN A 106 31.11 -13.67 7.87
N GLU A 107 30.90 -14.11 9.11
CA GLU A 107 29.56 -14.34 9.66
C GLU A 107 28.74 -13.05 9.74
N GLU A 108 29.34 -11.95 10.17
CA GLU A 108 28.73 -10.63 10.20
C GLU A 108 28.34 -10.16 8.79
N GLN A 109 29.25 -10.24 7.83
CA GLN A 109 29.00 -9.85 6.43
C GLN A 109 27.86 -10.66 5.81
N LEU A 110 27.87 -11.99 5.99
CA LEU A 110 26.81 -12.86 5.49
C LEU A 110 25.46 -12.53 6.13
N ARG A 111 25.45 -12.20 7.42
CA ARG A 111 24.24 -11.80 8.13
C ARG A 111 23.68 -10.48 7.63
N LEU A 112 24.53 -9.46 7.44
CA LEU A 112 24.12 -8.17 6.90
C LEU A 112 23.53 -8.32 5.49
N GLN A 113 24.25 -9.01 4.60
CA GLN A 113 23.77 -9.28 3.23
C GLN A 113 22.45 -10.05 3.23
N TRP A 114 22.30 -11.03 4.11
CA TRP A 114 21.06 -11.78 4.27
C TRP A 114 19.89 -10.89 4.70
N GLU A 115 20.08 -10.07 5.74
CA GLU A 115 19.06 -9.15 6.26
C GLU A 115 18.67 -8.11 5.19
N GLU A 116 19.63 -7.58 4.43
CA GLU A 116 19.39 -6.67 3.30
C GLU A 116 18.57 -7.33 2.18
N LEU A 117 18.98 -8.50 1.71
CA LEU A 117 18.27 -9.23 0.65
C LEU A 117 16.86 -9.63 1.09
N LEU A 118 16.70 -10.06 2.35
CA LEU A 118 15.41 -10.39 2.94
C LEU A 118 14.50 -9.16 2.98
N SER A 119 15.03 -8.00 3.39
CA SER A 119 14.27 -6.74 3.40
C SER A 119 13.83 -6.32 1.99
N CYS A 120 14.72 -6.44 0.99
CA CYS A 120 14.43 -6.12 -0.40
C CYS A 120 13.36 -7.06 -0.97
N TRP A 121 13.47 -8.36 -0.69
CA TRP A 121 12.48 -9.35 -1.08
C TRP A 121 11.11 -9.06 -0.47
N ARG A 122 11.04 -8.76 0.84
CA ARG A 122 9.78 -8.39 1.52
C ARG A 122 9.14 -7.15 0.90
N ARG A 123 9.93 -6.11 0.62
CA ARG A 123 9.46 -4.87 -0.02
C ARG A 123 8.96 -5.09 -1.45
N SER A 124 9.65 -5.92 -2.23
CA SER A 124 9.20 -6.32 -3.57
C SER A 124 7.89 -7.13 -3.52
N ARG A 125 7.70 -7.98 -2.51
CA ARG A 125 6.42 -8.68 -2.32
C ARG A 125 5.30 -7.74 -1.90
N ALA A 126 5.58 -6.76 -1.03
CA ALA A 126 4.61 -5.75 -0.61
C ALA A 126 4.13 -4.91 -1.80
N THR A 127 5.06 -4.38 -2.61
CA THR A 127 4.74 -3.66 -3.85
C THR A 127 3.93 -4.52 -4.82
N GLY A 128 4.27 -5.79 -5.01
CA GLY A 128 3.45 -6.69 -5.84
C GLY A 128 2.05 -6.99 -5.27
N VAL A 129 1.81 -6.85 -3.96
CA VAL A 129 0.45 -6.89 -3.39
C VAL A 129 -0.32 -5.62 -3.75
N LEU A 130 0.34 -4.46 -3.67
CA LEU A 130 -0.24 -3.17 -4.05
C LEU A 130 -0.60 -3.11 -5.55
N ASP A 131 0.31 -3.53 -6.44
CA ASP A 131 0.05 -3.51 -7.89
C ASP A 131 -1.18 -4.37 -8.27
N ARG A 132 -1.32 -5.52 -7.62
CA ARG A 132 -2.50 -6.38 -7.79
C ARG A 132 -3.77 -5.73 -7.23
N TYR A 133 -3.65 -4.97 -6.16
CA TYR A 133 -4.77 -4.20 -5.65
C TYR A 133 -5.22 -3.16 -6.68
N TRP A 134 -4.29 -2.35 -7.20
CA TRP A 134 -4.59 -1.24 -8.12
C TRP A 134 -5.11 -1.68 -9.48
N THR A 135 -4.54 -2.75 -10.05
CA THR A 135 -5.02 -3.30 -11.34
C THR A 135 -6.48 -3.74 -11.28
N LEU A 136 -6.85 -4.41 -10.19
CA LEU A 136 -8.23 -4.83 -9.92
C LEU A 136 -9.17 -3.67 -9.52
N CYS A 137 -8.65 -2.47 -9.22
CA CYS A 137 -9.48 -1.29 -8.95
C CYS A 137 -9.77 -0.48 -10.23
N SER A 138 -8.97 -0.68 -11.28
CA SER A 138 -9.05 0.11 -12.52
C SER A 138 -10.05 -0.44 -13.54
N SER A 139 -10.69 -1.59 -13.26
CA SER A 139 -11.57 -2.30 -14.20
C SER A 139 -13.05 -1.98 -14.06
N ASP A 140 -13.42 -1.04 -13.20
CA ASP A 140 -14.82 -0.71 -12.92
C ASP A 140 -15.31 0.37 -13.90
N GLU A 141 -15.91 -0.05 -15.02
CA GLU A 141 -16.52 0.87 -15.99
C GLU A 141 -17.97 1.20 -15.61
N GLU A 142 -18.28 2.49 -15.57
CA GLU A 142 -19.60 3.02 -15.22
C GLU A 142 -20.55 3.01 -16.43
N GLN A 143 -21.72 2.39 -16.28
CA GLN A 143 -22.82 2.49 -17.27
C GLN A 143 -23.64 3.77 -17.06
N PRO A 144 -24.05 4.46 -18.15
CA PRO A 144 -24.91 5.63 -18.05
C PRO A 144 -26.33 5.25 -17.61
N LEU A 145 -26.87 6.01 -16.65
CA LEU A 145 -28.11 5.70 -15.94
C LEU A 145 -29.34 6.50 -16.39
N VAL A 146 -29.21 7.39 -17.38
CA VAL A 146 -30.25 8.41 -17.65
C VAL A 146 -31.06 8.11 -18.90
N SER A 147 -32.39 8.07 -18.75
CA SER A 147 -33.36 8.03 -19.84
C SER A 147 -33.80 9.45 -20.23
N GLY A 148 -33.73 9.80 -21.53
CA GLY A 148 -33.98 11.15 -22.06
C GLY A 148 -35.46 11.55 -22.22
N GLN A 149 -36.40 10.62 -21.98
CA GLN A 149 -37.82 10.79 -22.35
C GLN A 149 -38.54 11.95 -21.63
N LEU A 150 -38.23 12.22 -20.35
CA LEU A 150 -38.84 13.33 -19.61
C LEU A 150 -38.35 14.71 -20.08
N VAL A 151 -37.12 14.76 -20.59
CA VAL A 151 -36.55 16.01 -21.12
C VAL A 151 -37.25 16.37 -22.43
N GLU A 152 -37.48 15.38 -23.30
CA GLU A 152 -38.23 15.55 -24.55
C GLU A 152 -39.66 16.05 -24.29
N GLN A 153 -40.38 15.43 -23.34
CA GLN A 153 -41.75 15.87 -22.97
C GLN A 153 -41.80 17.31 -22.44
N ARG A 154 -40.77 17.73 -21.71
CA ARG A 154 -40.66 19.11 -21.22
C ARG A 154 -40.44 20.10 -22.37
N GLU A 155 -39.61 19.75 -23.34
CA GLU A 155 -39.34 20.59 -24.51
C GLU A 155 -40.59 20.77 -25.39
N GLU A 156 -41.35 19.71 -25.60
CA GLU A 156 -42.63 19.74 -26.33
C GLU A 156 -43.64 20.67 -25.65
N THR A 157 -43.78 20.57 -24.33
CA THR A 157 -44.66 21.43 -23.54
C THR A 157 -44.24 22.89 -23.62
N ILE A 158 -42.93 23.18 -23.58
CA ILE A 158 -42.39 24.53 -23.74
C ILE A 158 -42.68 25.09 -25.13
N HIS A 159 -42.49 24.29 -26.19
CA HIS A 159 -42.84 24.69 -27.56
C HIS A 159 -44.33 25.01 -27.70
N HIS A 160 -45.19 24.20 -27.08
CA HIS A 160 -46.62 24.45 -27.07
C HIS A 160 -46.96 25.81 -26.42
N ILE A 161 -46.36 26.12 -25.27
CA ILE A 161 -46.56 27.41 -24.57
C ILE A 161 -46.15 28.58 -25.48
N CYS A 162 -45.03 28.48 -26.19
CA CYS A 162 -44.55 29.53 -27.09
C CYS A 162 -45.50 29.81 -28.27
N SER A 163 -46.36 28.86 -28.64
CA SER A 163 -47.35 29.01 -29.73
C SER A 163 -48.65 29.69 -29.31
N LEU A 164 -48.86 29.93 -28.01
CA LEU A 164 -50.10 30.50 -27.49
C LEU A 164 -50.14 32.02 -27.68
N VAL A 165 -50.98 32.48 -28.61
CA VAL A 165 -51.22 33.91 -28.89
C VAL A 165 -52.73 34.16 -28.91
N PRO A 166 -53.25 35.30 -28.40
CA PRO A 166 -54.65 35.65 -28.61
C PRO A 166 -55.06 35.56 -30.10
N PRO A 167 -56.22 34.97 -30.45
CA PRO A 167 -57.35 34.62 -29.58
C PRO A 167 -57.33 33.20 -28.97
N SER A 168 -56.35 32.35 -29.28
CA SER A 168 -56.32 30.96 -28.81
C SER A 168 -55.88 30.78 -27.34
N CYS A 169 -55.42 31.86 -26.70
CA CYS A 169 -55.01 31.87 -25.31
C CYS A 169 -56.17 32.25 -24.37
N SER A 170 -56.42 31.41 -23.36
CA SER A 170 -57.39 31.66 -22.28
C SER A 170 -56.75 31.50 -20.90
N THR A 171 -57.39 32.06 -19.88
CA THR A 171 -56.94 31.95 -18.48
C THR A 171 -56.98 30.51 -17.94
N THR A 172 -57.91 29.69 -18.42
CA THR A 172 -58.01 28.26 -18.09
C THR A 172 -56.85 27.49 -18.71
N LEU A 173 -56.60 27.70 -20.00
CA LEU A 173 -55.51 27.06 -20.74
C LEU A 173 -54.14 27.45 -20.15
N ALA A 174 -54.00 28.71 -19.69
CA ALA A 174 -52.81 29.17 -18.96
C ALA A 174 -52.55 28.39 -17.66
N SER A 175 -53.62 28.04 -16.94
CA SER A 175 -53.53 27.27 -15.70
C SER A 175 -53.25 25.78 -15.97
N ASP A 176 -53.84 25.24 -17.04
CA ASP A 176 -53.68 23.83 -17.43
C ASP A 176 -52.23 23.51 -17.82
N TRP A 177 -51.60 24.31 -18.71
CA TRP A 177 -50.20 24.06 -19.07
C TRP A 177 -49.26 24.28 -17.89
N PHE A 178 -49.55 25.25 -17.00
CA PHE A 178 -48.71 25.49 -15.82
C PHE A 178 -48.73 24.29 -14.87
N ASN A 179 -49.91 23.69 -14.67
CA ASN A 179 -50.04 22.46 -13.89
C ASN A 179 -49.30 21.29 -14.57
N GLN A 180 -49.42 21.12 -15.88
CA GLN A 180 -48.70 20.08 -16.63
C GLN A 180 -47.18 20.24 -16.52
N LEU A 181 -46.66 21.45 -16.73
CA LEU A 181 -45.22 21.75 -16.62
C LEU A 181 -44.71 21.55 -15.18
N THR A 182 -45.53 21.86 -14.17
CA THR A 182 -45.19 21.63 -12.76
C THR A 182 -45.08 20.14 -12.45
N VAL A 183 -46.00 19.32 -12.96
CA VAL A 183 -45.94 17.85 -12.83
C VAL A 183 -44.69 17.29 -13.50
N ILE A 184 -44.36 17.72 -14.72
CA ILE A 184 -43.16 17.27 -15.43
C ILE A 184 -41.89 17.67 -14.68
N ASN A 185 -41.80 18.91 -14.17
CA ASN A 185 -40.64 19.34 -13.38
C ASN A 185 -40.51 18.52 -12.09
N GLN A 186 -41.63 18.21 -11.40
CA GLN A 186 -41.60 17.34 -10.21
C GLN A 186 -41.11 15.93 -10.55
N GLN A 187 -41.57 15.34 -11.66
CA GLN A 187 -41.11 14.02 -12.11
C GLN A 187 -39.61 14.01 -12.45
N ILE A 188 -39.09 15.09 -13.02
CA ILE A 188 -37.66 15.26 -13.27
C ILE A 188 -36.88 15.37 -11.96
N ASP A 189 -37.38 16.13 -10.98
CA ASP A 189 -36.75 16.28 -9.66
C ASP A 189 -36.76 14.95 -8.87
N ASP A 190 -37.84 14.18 -8.96
CA ASP A 190 -37.94 12.83 -8.37
C ASP A 190 -36.95 11.88 -9.04
N LEU A 191 -36.83 11.91 -10.38
CA LEU A 191 -35.86 11.12 -11.13
C LEU A 191 -34.42 11.49 -10.74
N HIS A 192 -34.09 12.79 -10.65
CA HIS A 192 -32.78 13.24 -10.21
C HIS A 192 -32.44 12.74 -8.80
N SER A 193 -33.41 12.79 -7.89
CA SER A 193 -33.26 12.32 -6.51
C SER A 193 -32.99 10.81 -6.46
N GLU A 194 -33.70 10.02 -7.26
CA GLU A 194 -33.50 8.57 -7.37
C GLU A 194 -32.13 8.23 -7.98
N VAL A 195 -31.73 8.90 -9.07
CA VAL A 195 -30.42 8.70 -9.70
C VAL A 195 -29.30 9.07 -8.73
N LEU A 196 -29.41 10.19 -8.02
CA LEU A 196 -28.46 10.61 -6.99
C LEU A 196 -28.37 9.59 -5.84
N HIS A 197 -29.51 9.05 -5.40
CA HIS A 197 -29.53 8.00 -4.39
C HIS A 197 -28.80 6.74 -4.86
N GLN A 198 -29.08 6.28 -6.09
CA GLN A 198 -28.42 5.11 -6.67
C GLN A 198 -26.90 5.33 -6.82
N LEU A 199 -26.48 6.51 -7.26
CA LEU A 199 -25.06 6.88 -7.35
C LEU A 199 -24.38 6.86 -5.97
N ARG A 200 -25.02 7.43 -4.93
CA ARG A 200 -24.52 7.39 -3.54
C ARG A 200 -24.41 5.95 -3.01
N CYS A 201 -25.39 5.10 -3.28
CA CYS A 201 -25.36 3.70 -2.88
C CYS A 201 -24.23 2.93 -3.58
N ARG A 202 -24.04 3.14 -4.88
CA ARG A 202 -22.93 2.53 -5.65
C ARG A 202 -21.57 2.99 -5.15
N SER A 203 -21.39 4.30 -4.94
CA SER A 203 -20.12 4.82 -4.43
C SER A 203 -19.82 4.29 -3.03
N HIS A 204 -20.82 4.25 -2.13
CA HIS A 204 -20.65 3.68 -0.80
C HIS A 204 -20.30 2.19 -0.86
N HIS A 205 -20.96 1.42 -1.73
CA HIS A 205 -20.65 0.00 -1.93
C HIS A 205 -19.21 -0.19 -2.43
N ARG A 206 -18.80 0.56 -3.45
CA ARG A 206 -17.43 0.55 -4.00
C ARG A 206 -16.40 0.83 -2.92
N TRP A 207 -16.60 1.88 -2.12
CA TRP A 207 -15.67 2.24 -1.04
C TRP A 207 -15.62 1.19 0.08
N SER A 208 -16.76 0.60 0.43
CA SER A 208 -16.83 -0.54 1.36
C SER A 208 -16.04 -1.75 0.84
N GLU A 209 -16.14 -2.07 -0.45
CA GLU A 209 -15.36 -3.13 -1.07
C GLU A 209 -13.86 -2.82 -1.05
N HIS A 210 -13.47 -1.58 -1.36
CA HIS A 210 -12.08 -1.15 -1.26
C HIS A 210 -11.52 -1.34 0.17
N LEU A 211 -12.28 -1.00 1.21
CA LEU A 211 -11.87 -1.19 2.60
C LEU A 211 -11.72 -2.68 2.95
N ALA A 212 -12.69 -3.52 2.57
CA ALA A 212 -12.59 -4.97 2.78
C ALA A 212 -11.36 -5.57 2.07
N ARG A 213 -11.01 -5.04 0.90
CA ARG A 213 -9.80 -5.44 0.15
C ARG A 213 -8.52 -4.95 0.82
N VAL A 214 -8.51 -3.79 1.48
CA VAL A 214 -7.39 -3.33 2.31
C VAL A 214 -7.15 -4.28 3.48
N GLU A 215 -8.20 -4.72 4.19
CA GLU A 215 -8.06 -5.71 5.27
C GLU A 215 -7.46 -7.03 4.77
N LEU A 216 -7.81 -7.45 3.55
CA LEU A 216 -7.20 -8.62 2.92
C LEU A 216 -5.72 -8.38 2.59
N CYS A 217 -5.36 -7.18 2.14
CA CYS A 217 -3.97 -6.80 1.89
C CYS A 217 -3.17 -6.78 3.19
N GLU A 218 -3.71 -6.22 4.27
CA GLU A 218 -3.10 -6.24 5.60
C GLU A 218 -2.83 -7.67 6.08
N LYS A 219 -3.79 -8.60 5.90
CA LYS A 219 -3.59 -10.03 6.21
C LYS A 219 -2.50 -10.70 5.36
N LYS A 220 -2.24 -10.21 4.14
CA LYS A 220 -1.17 -10.70 3.27
C LYS A 220 0.18 -10.07 3.62
N LEU A 221 0.19 -8.78 3.96
CA LEU A 221 1.40 -8.04 4.35
C LEU A 221 1.91 -8.48 5.73
N SER A 222 1.02 -8.77 6.68
CA SER A 222 1.39 -9.34 7.99
C SER A 222 2.06 -10.70 7.87
N ALA A 223 1.71 -11.49 6.85
CA ALA A 223 2.40 -12.75 6.56
C ALA A 223 3.84 -12.56 6.06
N LEU A 224 4.22 -11.36 5.60
CA LEU A 224 5.58 -11.04 5.14
C LEU A 224 6.54 -10.66 6.29
N GLN A 225 6.04 -10.56 7.53
CA GLN A 225 6.83 -10.13 8.70
C GLN A 225 7.61 -8.84 8.44
N LEU A 226 6.92 -7.84 7.88
CA LEU A 226 7.45 -6.48 7.73
C LEU A 226 7.63 -5.82 9.09
N SER A 227 8.46 -4.79 9.15
CA SER A 227 8.52 -3.88 10.31
C SER A 227 7.16 -3.20 10.50
N ASP A 228 6.77 -2.94 11.75
CA ASP A 228 5.54 -2.19 12.07
C ASP A 228 5.52 -0.80 11.39
N VAL A 229 6.69 -0.17 11.25
CA VAL A 229 6.82 1.13 10.58
C VAL A 229 6.58 1.00 9.07
N GLU A 230 7.18 -0.01 8.43
CA GLU A 230 6.98 -0.26 6.99
C GLU A 230 5.53 -0.68 6.69
N MET A 231 4.93 -1.46 7.58
CA MET A 231 3.53 -1.88 7.50
C MET A 231 2.58 -0.68 7.59
N ASN A 232 2.79 0.19 8.58
CA ASN A 232 1.99 1.39 8.77
C ASN A 232 2.16 2.37 7.62
N ASP A 233 3.35 2.50 7.03
CA ASP A 233 3.54 3.34 5.85
C ASP A 233 2.80 2.79 4.62
N VAL A 234 2.91 1.49 4.35
CA VAL A 234 2.22 0.87 3.22
C VAL A 234 0.69 0.95 3.36
N ILE A 235 0.16 0.65 4.55
CA ILE A 235 -1.29 0.67 4.78
C ILE A 235 -1.80 2.11 4.90
N GLY A 236 -1.18 2.93 5.74
CA GLY A 236 -1.61 4.29 6.03
C GLY A 236 -1.34 5.24 4.86
N SER A 237 -0.07 5.40 4.48
CA SER A 237 0.36 6.40 3.50
C SER A 237 0.00 6.02 2.06
N GLN A 238 0.02 4.73 1.70
CA GLN A 238 -0.13 4.32 0.29
C GLN A 238 -1.52 3.77 -0.05
N LEU A 239 -2.17 3.04 0.85
CA LEU A 239 -3.52 2.50 0.62
C LEU A 239 -4.61 3.44 1.13
N LEU A 240 -4.67 3.64 2.45
CA LEU A 240 -5.76 4.39 3.09
C LEU A 240 -5.78 5.86 2.68
N ALA A 241 -4.62 6.50 2.50
CA ALA A 241 -4.57 7.89 2.05
C ALA A 241 -5.16 8.06 0.64
N VAL A 242 -4.81 7.19 -0.31
CA VAL A 242 -5.31 7.26 -1.69
C VAL A 242 -6.80 6.93 -1.75
N ILE A 243 -7.25 5.92 -1.00
CA ILE A 243 -8.67 5.56 -0.89
C ILE A 243 -9.47 6.72 -0.27
N GLY A 244 -8.98 7.30 0.82
CA GLY A 244 -9.63 8.44 1.48
C GLY A 244 -9.68 9.68 0.58
N GLN A 245 -8.63 9.93 -0.19
CA GLN A 245 -8.63 11.01 -1.18
C GLN A 245 -9.64 10.76 -2.30
N GLY A 246 -9.70 9.54 -2.84
CA GLY A 246 -10.69 9.17 -3.85
C GLY A 246 -12.12 9.29 -3.33
N GLN A 247 -12.39 8.78 -2.13
CA GLN A 247 -13.70 8.89 -1.47
C GLN A 247 -14.11 10.36 -1.31
N SER A 248 -13.20 11.20 -0.80
CA SER A 248 -13.46 12.62 -0.61
C SER A 248 -13.79 13.33 -1.92
N GLN A 249 -13.10 12.99 -3.02
CA GLN A 249 -13.36 13.56 -4.34
C GLN A 249 -14.73 13.14 -4.89
N ASP A 250 -15.11 11.88 -4.73
CA ASP A 250 -16.43 11.40 -5.15
C ASP A 250 -17.56 12.03 -4.34
N GLU A 251 -17.41 12.13 -3.02
CA GLU A 251 -18.37 12.81 -2.15
C GLU A 251 -18.54 14.29 -2.56
N GLN A 252 -17.44 14.97 -2.91
CA GLN A 252 -17.49 16.34 -3.41
C GLN A 252 -18.21 16.45 -4.76
N ARG A 253 -17.97 15.50 -5.68
CA ARG A 253 -18.66 15.45 -6.99
C ARG A 253 -20.16 15.20 -6.81
N LEU A 254 -20.54 14.22 -5.99
CA LEU A 254 -21.95 13.92 -5.68
C LEU A 254 -22.65 15.11 -5.03
N ALA A 255 -21.98 15.80 -4.10
CA ALA A 255 -22.51 17.02 -3.49
C ALA A 255 -22.64 18.18 -4.49
N ALA A 256 -21.76 18.27 -5.48
CA ALA A 256 -21.87 19.26 -6.54
C ALA A 256 -23.07 18.98 -7.45
N VAL A 257 -23.29 17.72 -7.85
CA VAL A 257 -24.47 17.33 -8.64
C VAL A 257 -25.76 17.62 -7.89
N ASP A 258 -25.83 17.27 -6.60
CA ASP A 258 -26.98 17.56 -5.73
C ASP A 258 -27.33 19.06 -5.70
N ARG A 259 -26.32 19.91 -5.46
CA ARG A 259 -26.49 21.37 -5.50
C ARG A 259 -26.94 21.88 -6.88
N CYS A 260 -26.43 21.28 -7.96
CA CYS A 260 -26.83 21.63 -9.32
C CYS A 260 -28.29 21.24 -9.60
N CYS A 261 -28.72 20.04 -9.21
CA CYS A 261 -30.11 19.59 -9.33
C CYS A 261 -31.05 20.55 -8.58
N ASP A 262 -30.74 20.88 -7.32
CA ASP A 262 -31.51 21.85 -6.52
C ASP A 262 -31.59 23.25 -7.15
N ALA A 263 -30.49 23.71 -7.76
CA ALA A 263 -30.46 25.02 -8.41
C ALA A 263 -31.30 25.01 -9.69
N VAL A 264 -31.25 23.92 -10.47
CA VAL A 264 -32.07 23.74 -11.68
C VAL A 264 -33.55 23.67 -11.33
N ALA A 265 -33.93 22.88 -10.30
CA ALA A 265 -35.31 22.78 -9.82
C ALA A 265 -35.88 24.16 -9.42
N ARG A 266 -35.13 24.91 -8.59
CA ARG A 266 -35.51 26.26 -8.16
C ARG A 266 -35.65 27.23 -9.34
N ARG A 267 -34.72 27.17 -10.29
CA ARG A 267 -34.76 28.02 -11.48
C ARG A 267 -35.94 27.66 -12.39
N ALA A 268 -36.21 26.37 -12.57
CA ALA A 268 -37.35 25.88 -13.35
C ALA A 268 -38.68 26.38 -12.77
N LEU A 269 -38.86 26.26 -11.45
CA LEU A 269 -40.04 26.76 -10.74
C LEU A 269 -40.19 28.29 -10.84
N HIS A 270 -39.10 29.03 -10.67
CA HIS A 270 -39.13 30.48 -10.77
C HIS A 270 -39.55 30.93 -12.18
N LEU A 271 -38.93 30.35 -13.22
CA LEU A 271 -39.24 30.68 -14.60
C LEU A 271 -40.67 30.29 -14.98
N SER A 272 -41.14 29.09 -14.61
CA SER A 272 -42.52 28.68 -14.89
C SER A 272 -43.54 29.61 -14.25
N THR A 273 -43.28 30.06 -13.01
CA THR A 273 -44.14 31.00 -12.28
C THR A 273 -44.19 32.37 -12.95
N CYS A 274 -43.05 32.90 -13.40
CA CYS A 274 -42.99 34.17 -14.12
C CYS A 274 -43.75 34.11 -15.46
N VAL A 275 -43.52 33.06 -16.25
CA VAL A 275 -44.20 32.86 -17.54
C VAL A 275 -45.71 32.73 -17.32
N PHE A 276 -46.14 31.98 -16.30
CA PHE A 276 -47.55 31.82 -15.96
C PHE A 276 -48.21 33.16 -15.62
N ALA A 277 -47.56 34.00 -14.80
CA ALA A 277 -48.09 35.31 -14.43
C ALA A 277 -48.30 36.21 -15.67
N VAL A 278 -47.34 36.22 -16.59
CA VAL A 278 -47.42 37.00 -17.84
C VAL A 278 -48.53 36.48 -18.75
N MET A 279 -48.55 35.17 -19.02
CA MET A 279 -49.52 34.55 -19.93
C MET A 279 -50.95 34.67 -19.40
N ARG A 280 -51.16 34.45 -18.10
CA ARG A 280 -52.45 34.62 -17.45
C ARG A 280 -52.93 36.07 -17.48
N GLY A 281 -52.02 37.03 -17.27
CA GLY A 281 -52.31 38.46 -17.39
C GLY A 281 -52.73 38.85 -18.81
N ALA A 282 -51.99 38.39 -19.82
CA ALA A 282 -52.30 38.63 -21.23
C ALA A 282 -53.65 38.01 -21.64
N ALA A 283 -53.91 36.76 -21.25
CA ALA A 283 -55.17 36.08 -21.49
C ALA A 283 -56.36 36.83 -20.84
N LEU A 284 -56.21 37.28 -19.60
CA LEU A 284 -57.26 38.04 -18.90
C LEU A 284 -57.57 39.38 -19.60
N LEU A 285 -56.54 40.11 -20.03
CA LEU A 285 -56.71 41.35 -20.79
C LEU A 285 -57.43 41.09 -22.12
N TRP A 286 -57.05 40.04 -22.83
CA TRP A 286 -57.72 39.65 -24.07
C TRP A 286 -59.18 39.24 -23.86
N GLU A 287 -59.47 38.39 -22.88
CA GLU A 287 -60.82 37.96 -22.55
C GLU A 287 -61.72 39.15 -22.15
N THR A 288 -61.20 40.07 -21.32
CA THR A 288 -61.95 41.26 -20.91
C THR A 288 -62.19 42.22 -22.08
N HIS A 289 -61.21 42.38 -22.97
CA HIS A 289 -61.37 43.16 -24.20
C HIS A 289 -62.43 42.54 -25.13
N SER A 290 -62.34 41.23 -25.37
CA SER A 290 -63.28 40.48 -26.20
C SER A 290 -64.71 40.58 -25.66
N ARG A 291 -64.91 40.41 -24.35
CA ARG A 291 -66.22 40.60 -23.71
C ARG A 291 -66.75 42.04 -23.87
N ARG A 292 -65.89 43.05 -23.79
CA ARG A 292 -66.29 44.46 -23.98
C ARG A 292 -66.66 44.76 -25.44
N LEU A 293 -65.91 44.23 -26.40
CA LEU A 293 -66.22 44.31 -27.82
C LEU A 293 -67.57 43.67 -28.13
N GLU A 294 -67.82 42.47 -27.61
CA GLU A 294 -69.08 41.76 -27.82
C GLU A 294 -70.28 42.53 -27.26
N ARG A 295 -70.16 43.08 -26.03
CA ARG A 295 -71.20 43.94 -25.45
C ARG A 295 -71.48 45.17 -26.31
N ARG A 296 -70.45 45.82 -26.86
CA ARG A 296 -70.60 46.98 -27.76
C ARG A 296 -71.25 46.57 -29.08
N ARG A 297 -70.89 45.42 -29.64
CA ARG A 297 -71.47 44.88 -30.86
C ARG A 297 -72.96 44.63 -30.70
N VAL A 298 -73.36 43.94 -29.63
CA VAL A 298 -74.77 43.71 -29.28
C VAL A 298 -75.54 45.03 -29.10
N GLN A 299 -74.93 46.04 -28.46
CA GLN A 299 -75.55 47.37 -28.30
C GLN A 299 -75.73 48.14 -29.61
N VAL A 300 -74.83 47.96 -30.59
CA VAL A 300 -74.94 48.57 -31.93
C VAL A 300 -75.99 47.84 -32.76
N GLU A 301 -76.01 46.51 -32.72
CA GLU A 301 -77.01 45.68 -33.40
C GLU A 301 -78.44 45.90 -32.85
N GLN A 302 -78.59 46.26 -31.57
CA GLN A 302 -79.88 46.66 -30.97
C GLN A 302 -80.33 48.09 -31.30
N ARG A 303 -79.45 48.92 -31.90
CA ARG A 303 -79.73 50.32 -32.28
C ARG A 303 -79.96 50.49 -33.79
N MET A 304 -79.80 49.42 -34.56
CA MET A 304 -80.14 49.30 -35.98
C MET A 304 -81.48 48.59 -36.11
#